data_AF-A0A7L9RTE0-F1
#
_entry.id   AF-A0A7L9RTE0-F1
#
_cell.length_a   1.000
_cell.length_b   1.000
_cell.length_c   1.000
_cell.angle_alpha   90.00
_cell.angle_beta   90.00
_cell.angle_gamma   90.00
#
_symmetry.space_group_name_H-M   'P 1'
#
loop_
_entity.id
_entity.type
_entity.pdbx_description
1 polymer ?
#
loop_
_entity_poly.entity_id
_entity_poly.type
_entity_poly.pdbx_seq_one_letter_code
_entity_poly.pdbx_strand_id
1 'polypeptide(L)'
;MESFIQKYGYFAVFLGSTIEGELILMTAGYFAYMGVLDLSWVIVFAFLGTLIADQGCFFIGRYYGPRLLERFPKLKKKSEKVFRLLHAYKNLFIMTFRFVYGIRIASPLIIGASQLSPKRFTVLNFPAALIWAIVIAWIGYFFGGTFEVILENMHRIQRYGLFVGAPIAVCVWAVYKVYLKHYRD
;
A
#
# COMPACT_ATOMS: atom_id res chain seq x y z
N MET A 1 9.57 -29.61 -6.60
CA MET A 1 8.98 -28.33 -7.05
C MET A 1 8.77 -27.38 -5.86
N GLU A 2 8.35 -27.89 -4.70
CA GLU A 2 8.23 -27.13 -3.43
C GLU A 2 9.50 -26.37 -3.01
N SER A 3 10.70 -26.96 -3.17
CA SER A 3 11.95 -26.30 -2.77
C SER A 3 12.32 -25.05 -3.59
N PHE A 4 11.89 -24.97 -4.85
CA PHE A 4 12.13 -23.80 -5.70
C PHE A 4 11.17 -22.66 -5.33
N ILE A 5 9.89 -22.98 -5.13
CA ILE A 5 8.87 -22.00 -4.77
C ILE A 5 9.13 -21.44 -3.37
N GLN A 6 9.56 -22.26 -2.40
CA GLN A 6 9.96 -21.74 -1.09
C GLN A 6 11.20 -20.85 -1.20
N LYS A 7 12.22 -21.23 -1.98
CA LYS A 7 13.47 -20.45 -2.09
C LYS A 7 13.29 -19.11 -2.78
N TYR A 8 12.52 -19.06 -3.87
CA TYR A 8 12.29 -17.82 -4.64
C TYR A 8 11.03 -17.06 -4.22
N GLY A 9 10.07 -17.72 -3.57
CA GLY A 9 8.81 -17.11 -3.12
C GLY A 9 9.04 -16.02 -2.09
N TYR A 10 9.85 -16.27 -1.04
CA TYR A 10 10.16 -15.24 -0.06
C TYR A 10 10.97 -14.07 -0.64
N PHE A 11 11.85 -14.35 -1.60
CA PHE A 11 12.59 -13.29 -2.30
C PHE A 11 11.67 -12.45 -3.19
N ALA A 12 10.70 -13.08 -3.86
CA ALA A 12 9.66 -12.39 -4.61
C ALA A 12 8.77 -11.55 -3.69
N VAL A 13 8.43 -12.04 -2.49
CA VAL A 13 7.71 -11.26 -1.47
C VAL A 13 8.51 -10.04 -1.04
N PHE A 14 9.81 -10.21 -0.80
CA PHE A 14 10.70 -9.12 -0.43
C PHE A 14 10.76 -8.04 -1.52
N LEU A 15 11.16 -8.42 -2.74
CA LEU A 15 11.29 -7.50 -3.86
C LEU A 15 9.95 -6.88 -4.25
N GLY A 16 8.92 -7.70 -4.25
CA GLY A 16 7.57 -7.28 -4.52
C GLY A 16 7.08 -6.27 -3.51
N SER A 17 7.34 -6.49 -2.22
CA SER A 17 6.94 -5.56 -1.18
C SER A 17 7.68 -4.22 -1.24
N THR A 18 8.85 -4.20 -1.86
CA THR A 18 9.59 -2.96 -2.13
C THR A 18 8.92 -2.09 -3.21
N ILE A 19 8.26 -2.71 -4.20
CA ILE A 19 7.65 -2.01 -5.35
C ILE A 19 6.14 -1.84 -5.16
N GLU A 20 5.44 -2.95 -4.93
CA GLU A 20 4.00 -3.06 -4.86
C GLU A 20 3.60 -3.97 -3.68
N GLY A 21 3.55 -3.35 -2.50
CA GLY A 21 3.35 -4.04 -1.22
C GLY A 21 2.07 -4.85 -1.07
N GLU A 22 0.92 -4.27 -1.41
CA GLU A 22 -0.37 -4.85 -1.01
C GLU A 22 -0.71 -6.13 -1.77
N LEU A 23 -0.71 -6.07 -3.10
CA LEU A 23 -1.13 -7.19 -3.93
C LEU A 23 -0.22 -8.40 -3.76
N ILE A 24 1.10 -8.17 -3.70
CA ILE A 24 2.09 -9.23 -3.57
C ILE A 24 1.99 -9.87 -2.19
N LEU A 25 1.85 -9.07 -1.14
CA LEU A 25 1.70 -9.59 0.21
C LEU A 25 0.38 -10.33 0.42
N MET A 26 -0.72 -9.84 -0.17
CA MET A 26 -2.00 -10.55 -0.13
C MET A 26 -1.91 -11.90 -0.87
N THR A 27 -1.27 -11.93 -2.03
CA THR A 27 -1.05 -13.17 -2.82
C THR A 27 -0.15 -14.14 -2.07
N ALA A 28 0.91 -13.65 -1.42
CA ALA A 28 1.79 -14.45 -0.60
C ALA A 28 1.10 -15.00 0.66
N GLY A 29 0.21 -14.21 1.26
CA GLY A 29 -0.69 -14.67 2.32
C GLY A 29 -1.57 -15.83 1.86
N TYR A 30 -2.13 -15.76 0.65
CA TYR A 30 -2.89 -16.87 0.06
C TYR A 30 -2.00 -18.11 -0.17
N PHE A 31 -0.79 -17.95 -0.70
CA PHE A 31 0.12 -19.09 -0.82
C PHE A 31 0.52 -19.69 0.54
N ALA A 32 0.55 -18.88 1.59
CA ALA A 32 0.75 -19.38 2.94
C ALA A 32 -0.47 -20.16 3.45
N TYR A 33 -1.69 -19.73 3.10
CA TYR A 33 -2.92 -20.49 3.39
C TYR A 33 -2.93 -21.85 2.69
N MET A 34 -2.46 -21.92 1.45
CA MET A 34 -2.31 -23.18 0.69
C MET A 34 -1.19 -24.10 1.21
N GLY A 35 -0.47 -23.70 2.27
CA GLY A 35 0.67 -24.45 2.82
C GLY A 35 1.96 -24.39 1.99
N VAL A 36 2.00 -23.55 0.94
CA VAL A 36 3.17 -23.42 0.05
C VAL A 36 4.26 -22.55 0.69
N LEU A 37 3.86 -21.51 1.43
CA LEU A 37 4.73 -20.61 2.17
C LEU A 37 4.40 -20.63 3.66
N ASP A 38 5.37 -20.28 4.49
CA ASP A 38 5.15 -20.03 5.91
C ASP A 38 4.74 -18.56 6.11
N LEU A 39 3.61 -18.35 6.78
CA LEU A 39 3.05 -17.01 6.99
C LEU A 39 4.00 -16.09 7.78
N SER A 40 4.73 -16.63 8.75
CA SER A 40 5.68 -15.86 9.57
C SER A 40 6.81 -15.32 8.70
N TRP A 41 7.35 -16.16 7.81
CA TRP A 41 8.38 -15.75 6.86
C TRP A 41 7.85 -14.75 5.84
N VAL A 42 6.63 -14.94 5.33
CA VAL A 42 5.98 -13.94 4.45
C VAL A 42 5.93 -12.57 5.12
N ILE A 43 5.50 -12.50 6.39
CA ILE A 43 5.43 -11.25 7.17
C ILE A 43 6.83 -10.63 7.31
N VAL A 44 7.84 -11.42 7.67
CA VAL A 44 9.22 -10.93 7.87
C VAL A 44 9.79 -10.34 6.58
N PHE A 45 9.72 -11.06 5.46
CA PHE A 45 10.28 -10.59 4.20
C PHE A 45 9.53 -9.39 3.64
N ALA A 46 8.20 -9.34 3.79
CA ALA A 46 7.41 -8.19 3.37
C ALA A 46 7.71 -6.96 4.22
N PHE A 47 7.81 -7.13 5.54
CA PHE A 47 8.22 -6.10 6.47
C PHE A 47 9.58 -5.50 6.09
N LEU A 48 10.59 -6.33 5.88
CA LEU A 48 11.94 -5.89 5.50
C LEU A 48 11.94 -5.18 4.14
N GLY A 49 11.27 -5.75 3.14
CA GLY A 49 11.18 -5.16 1.80
C GLY A 49 10.55 -3.77 1.82
N THR A 50 9.48 -3.60 2.60
CA THR A 50 8.78 -2.32 2.72
C THR A 50 9.55 -1.32 3.57
N LEU A 51 10.22 -1.77 4.64
CA LEU A 51 11.05 -0.92 5.48
C LEU A 51 12.22 -0.35 4.66
N ILE A 52 12.87 -1.18 3.85
CA ILE A 52 13.96 -0.75 2.96
C ILE A 52 13.45 0.24 1.91
N ALA A 53 12.30 -0.02 1.29
CA ALA A 53 11.69 0.89 0.32
C ALA A 53 11.44 2.28 0.92
N ASP A 54 10.81 2.32 2.10
CA ASP A 54 10.51 3.58 2.78
C ASP A 54 11.77 4.33 3.18
N GLN A 55 12.79 3.62 3.68
CA GLN A 55 14.07 4.25 4.02
C GLN A 55 14.79 4.78 2.79
N GLY A 56 14.81 4.02 1.69
CA GLY A 56 15.36 4.46 0.41
C GLY A 56 14.67 5.74 -0.06
N CYS A 57 13.33 5.74 -0.10
CA CYS A 57 12.54 6.93 -0.44
C CYS A 57 12.82 8.10 0.50
N PHE A 58 12.91 7.87 1.81
CA PHE A 58 13.24 8.89 2.81
C PHE A 58 14.63 9.50 2.56
N PHE A 59 15.66 8.70 2.31
CA PHE A 59 16.99 9.22 2.02
C PHE A 59 17.06 9.95 0.68
N ILE A 60 16.39 9.44 -0.35
CA ILE A 60 16.26 10.16 -1.64
C ILE A 60 15.60 11.51 -1.41
N GLY A 61 14.51 11.55 -0.63
CA GLY A 61 13.86 12.78 -0.21
C GLY A 61 14.78 13.72 0.56
N ARG A 62 15.60 13.19 1.46
CA ARG A 62 16.51 13.99 2.28
C ARG A 62 17.61 14.67 1.48
N TYR A 63 18.22 13.95 0.55
CA TYR A 63 19.36 14.48 -0.23
C TYR A 63 18.92 15.23 -1.49
N TYR A 64 17.84 14.80 -2.13
CA TYR A 64 17.39 15.34 -3.42
C TYR A 64 16.02 16.04 -3.36
N GLY A 65 15.38 16.08 -2.19
CA GLY A 65 14.02 16.60 -2.00
C GLY A 65 13.76 17.97 -2.60
N PRO A 66 14.51 19.02 -2.25
CA PRO A 66 14.29 20.35 -2.81
C PRO A 66 14.33 20.37 -4.34
N ARG A 67 15.33 19.70 -4.94
CA ARG A 67 15.46 19.58 -6.41
C ARG A 67 14.31 18.78 -7.03
N LEU A 68 13.85 17.72 -6.38
CA LEU A 68 12.73 16.89 -6.85
C LEU A 68 11.40 17.64 -6.77
N LEU A 69 11.17 18.41 -5.70
CA LEU A 69 9.95 19.21 -5.54
C LEU A 69 9.88 20.36 -6.56
N GLU A 70 11.01 20.96 -6.90
CA GLU A 70 11.08 21.96 -7.98
C GLU A 70 10.87 21.34 -9.36
N ARG A 71 11.47 20.17 -9.61
CA ARG A 71 11.39 19.48 -10.91
C ARG A 71 10.03 18.85 -11.18
N PHE A 72 9.30 18.43 -10.14
CA PHE A 72 8.02 17.71 -10.27
C PHE A 72 6.85 18.47 -9.59
N PRO A 73 6.09 19.29 -10.34
CA PRO A 73 4.99 20.09 -9.79
C PRO A 73 3.90 19.27 -9.10
N LYS A 74 3.58 18.07 -9.62
CA LYS A 74 2.62 17.15 -8.99
C LYS A 74 3.09 16.69 -7.60
N LEU A 75 4.40 16.47 -7.45
CA LEU A 75 5.01 16.08 -6.18
C LEU A 75 5.00 17.26 -5.20
N LYS A 76 5.30 18.47 -5.68
CA LYS A 76 5.20 19.72 -4.91
C LYS A 76 3.79 19.95 -4.33
N LYS A 77 2.75 19.77 -5.15
CA LYS A 77 1.36 19.89 -4.66
C LYS A 77 1.04 18.86 -3.58
N LYS A 78 1.53 17.62 -3.72
CA LYS A 78 1.40 16.59 -2.68
C LYS A 78 2.21 16.94 -1.43
N SER A 79 3.38 17.57 -1.58
CA SER A 79 4.24 17.90 -0.46
C SER A 79 3.64 18.92 0.47
N GLU A 80 2.90 19.91 -0.04
CA GLU A 80 2.18 20.86 0.81
C GLU A 80 1.20 20.16 1.76
N LYS A 81 0.43 19.18 1.26
CA LYS A 81 -0.50 18.41 2.10
C LYS A 81 0.25 17.60 3.15
N VAL A 82 1.32 16.91 2.76
CA VAL A 82 2.13 16.08 3.66
C VAL A 82 2.83 16.94 4.72
N PHE A 83 3.40 18.09 4.36
CA PHE A 83 4.02 19.01 5.32
C PHE A 83 3.01 19.59 6.32
N ARG A 84 1.80 19.96 5.86
CA ARG A 84 0.73 20.39 6.79
C ARG A 84 0.37 19.30 7.79
N LEU A 85 0.21 18.05 7.32
CA LEU A 85 -0.10 16.91 8.19
C LEU A 85 1.06 16.59 9.14
N LEU A 86 2.30 16.67 8.67
CA LEU A 86 3.49 16.47 9.49
C LEU A 86 3.62 17.54 10.58
N HIS A 87 3.29 18.80 10.28
CA HIS A 87 3.26 19.87 11.28
C HIS A 87 2.16 19.69 12.31
N ALA A 88 0.94 19.33 11.87
CA ALA A 88 -0.22 19.19 12.74
C ALA A 88 -0.14 17.95 13.65
N TYR A 89 0.28 16.80 13.10
CA TYR A 89 0.17 15.51 13.78
C TYR A 89 1.54 14.89 14.12
N LYS A 90 2.65 15.45 13.64
CA LYS A 90 4.04 15.05 13.94
C LYS A 90 4.23 13.53 13.89
N ASN A 91 4.39 12.90 15.05
CA ASN A 91 4.66 11.47 15.20
C ASN A 91 3.50 10.61 14.67
N LEU A 92 2.26 11.02 14.91
CA LEU A 92 1.08 10.24 14.53
C LEU A 92 0.99 10.10 13.01
N PHE A 93 1.32 11.16 12.26
CA PHE A 93 1.35 11.09 10.80
C PHE A 93 2.38 10.09 10.29
N ILE A 94 3.58 10.04 10.90
CA ILE A 94 4.64 9.08 10.51
C ILE A 94 4.18 7.63 10.78
N MET A 95 3.38 7.40 11.81
CA MET A 95 2.83 6.07 12.10
C MET A 95 1.66 5.69 11.19
N THR A 96 0.98 6.66 10.58
CA THR A 96 -0.32 6.43 9.90
C THR A 96 -0.31 6.70 8.41
N PHE A 97 0.72 7.36 7.85
CA PHE A 97 0.73 7.74 6.43
C PHE A 97 0.55 6.57 5.47
N ARG A 98 0.95 5.36 5.89
CA ARG A 98 0.84 4.11 5.13
C ARG A 98 -0.61 3.73 4.82
N PHE A 99 -1.55 4.16 5.66
CA PHE A 99 -2.99 3.90 5.50
C PHE A 99 -3.71 5.00 4.69
N VAL A 100 -3.01 6.09 4.33
CA VAL A 100 -3.62 7.18 3.57
C VAL A 100 -3.38 6.98 2.08
N TYR A 101 -4.43 6.53 1.39
CA TYR A 101 -4.40 6.25 -0.04
C TYR A 101 -4.01 7.49 -0.88
N GLY A 102 -3.26 7.27 -1.95
CA GLY A 102 -2.82 8.30 -2.90
C GLY A 102 -1.64 9.18 -2.47
N ILE A 103 -1.33 9.25 -1.17
CA ILE A 103 -0.13 9.94 -0.66
C ILE A 103 0.94 8.99 -0.16
N ARG A 104 0.61 7.76 0.27
CA ARG A 104 1.57 6.87 0.94
C ARG A 104 2.89 6.67 0.20
N ILE A 105 2.86 6.55 -1.12
CA ILE A 105 4.05 6.29 -1.94
C ILE A 105 4.98 7.52 -1.92
N ALA A 106 4.40 8.72 -1.95
CA ALA A 106 5.16 9.97 -1.94
C ALA A 106 5.54 10.40 -0.52
N SER A 107 4.83 9.93 0.51
CA SER A 107 5.01 10.37 1.90
C SER A 107 6.42 10.16 2.44
N PRO A 108 7.06 8.97 2.37
CA PRO A 108 8.43 8.79 2.87
C PRO A 108 9.42 9.75 2.21
N LEU A 109 9.29 9.95 0.89
CA LEU A 109 10.12 10.89 0.14
C LEU A 109 9.91 12.33 0.58
N ILE A 110 8.65 12.76 0.72
CA ILE A 110 8.36 14.13 1.16
C ILE A 110 8.77 14.35 2.63
N ILE A 111 8.54 13.37 3.50
CA ILE A 111 9.01 13.40 4.89
C ILE A 111 10.54 13.45 4.92
N GLY A 112 11.22 12.74 4.03
CA GLY A 112 12.66 12.84 3.82
C GLY A 112 13.11 14.23 3.45
N ALA A 113 12.37 14.91 2.57
CA ALA A 113 12.62 16.31 2.20
C ALA A 113 12.36 17.30 3.34
N SER A 114 11.76 16.85 4.44
CA SER A 114 11.72 17.61 5.69
C SER A 114 13.03 17.44 6.47
N GLN A 115 13.35 18.40 7.34
CA GLN A 115 14.52 18.35 8.22
C GLN A 115 14.42 17.27 9.33
N LEU A 116 13.48 16.31 9.23
CA LEU A 116 13.30 15.24 10.22
C LEU A 116 14.54 14.36 10.32
N SER A 117 14.92 13.93 11.52
CA SER A 117 16.08 13.05 11.71
C SER A 117 15.79 11.63 11.19
N PRO A 118 16.74 10.98 10.48
CA PRO A 118 16.57 9.62 9.97
C PRO A 118 16.23 8.61 11.07
N LYS A 119 16.91 8.70 12.23
CA LYS A 119 16.65 7.84 13.39
C LYS A 119 15.19 7.92 13.84
N ARG A 120 14.63 9.13 13.90
CA ARG A 120 13.24 9.34 14.32
C ARG A 120 12.25 8.78 13.32
N PHE A 121 12.51 8.94 12.02
CA PHE A 121 11.70 8.31 10.98
C PHE A 121 11.72 6.79 11.12
N THR A 122 12.90 6.18 11.24
CA THR A 122 13.05 4.73 11.39
C THR A 122 12.27 4.18 12.59
N VAL A 123 12.45 4.77 13.77
CA VAL A 123 11.82 4.28 15.01
C VAL A 123 10.29 4.38 14.93
N LEU A 124 9.76 5.42 14.31
CA LEU A 124 8.32 5.61 14.17
C LEU A 124 7.71 4.78 13.03
N ASN A 125 8.44 4.61 11.93
CA ASN A 125 7.97 3.85 10.77
C ASN A 125 8.06 2.34 10.99
N PHE A 126 9.02 1.86 11.78
CA PHE A 126 9.20 0.44 12.08
C PHE A 126 7.91 -0.24 12.60
N PRO A 127 7.25 0.22 13.69
CA PRO A 127 6.04 -0.43 14.18
C PRO A 127 4.89 -0.32 13.17
N ALA A 128 4.77 0.82 12.48
CA ALA A 128 3.75 1.00 11.44
C ALA A 128 3.94 -0.01 10.29
N ALA A 129 5.18 -0.26 9.90
CA ALA A 129 5.53 -1.20 8.86
C ALA A 129 5.26 -2.64 9.25
N LEU A 130 5.57 -2.99 10.50
CA LEU A 130 5.34 -4.32 11.04
C LEU A 130 3.84 -4.61 11.16
N ILE A 131 3.07 -3.70 11.73
CA ILE A 131 1.61 -3.81 11.85
C ILE A 131 0.98 -3.96 10.47
N TRP A 132 1.41 -3.14 9.50
CA TRP A 132 0.92 -3.24 8.13
C TRP A 132 1.22 -4.61 7.51
N ALA A 133 2.44 -5.12 7.65
CA ALA A 133 2.83 -6.42 7.10
C ALA A 133 1.99 -7.57 7.71
N ILE A 134 1.80 -7.54 9.03
CA ILE A 134 0.94 -8.51 9.74
C ILE A 134 -0.49 -8.44 9.21
N VAL A 135 -1.11 -7.26 9.20
CA VAL A 135 -2.51 -7.08 8.82
C VAL A 135 -2.75 -7.53 7.38
N ILE A 136 -1.93 -7.09 6.42
CA ILE A 136 -2.12 -7.42 5.00
C ILE A 136 -1.82 -8.90 4.73
N ALA A 137 -0.80 -9.49 5.36
CA ALA A 137 -0.50 -10.91 5.21
C ALA A 137 -1.66 -11.78 5.74
N TRP A 138 -2.21 -11.44 6.91
CA TRP A 138 -3.37 -12.13 7.48
C TRP A 138 -4.64 -11.93 6.65
N ILE A 139 -4.86 -10.74 6.11
CA ILE A 139 -5.95 -10.52 5.14
C ILE A 139 -5.75 -11.47 3.96
N GLY A 140 -4.57 -11.52 3.35
CA GLY A 140 -4.27 -12.45 2.26
C GLY A 140 -4.48 -13.92 2.63
N TYR A 141 -4.07 -14.32 3.83
CA TYR A 141 -4.22 -15.67 4.35
C TYR A 141 -5.69 -16.06 4.51
N PHE A 142 -6.53 -15.21 5.12
CA PHE A 142 -7.94 -15.53 5.34
C PHE A 142 -8.83 -15.27 4.12
N PHE A 143 -8.60 -14.19 3.36
CA PHE A 143 -9.34 -13.90 2.13
C PHE A 143 -8.92 -14.82 0.97
N GLY A 144 -7.74 -15.43 1.05
CA GLY A 144 -7.31 -16.47 0.12
C GLY A 144 -8.32 -17.62 0.02
N GLY A 145 -8.88 -18.07 1.15
CA GLY A 145 -9.95 -19.07 1.15
C GLY A 145 -11.27 -18.55 0.55
N THR A 146 -11.50 -17.23 0.52
CA THR A 146 -12.66 -16.65 -0.18
C THR A 146 -12.48 -16.72 -1.69
N PHE A 147 -11.24 -16.67 -2.22
CA PHE A 147 -11.00 -16.88 -3.66
C PHE A 147 -11.34 -18.30 -4.11
N GLU A 148 -11.06 -19.32 -3.30
CA GLU A 148 -11.52 -20.70 -3.57
C GLU A 148 -13.05 -20.78 -3.58
N VAL A 149 -13.72 -20.20 -2.58
CA VAL A 149 -15.19 -20.13 -2.53
C VAL A 149 -15.75 -19.33 -3.72
N ILE A 150 -15.06 -18.27 -4.17
CA ILE A 150 -15.46 -17.45 -5.32
C ILE A 150 -15.27 -18.20 -6.64
N LEU A 151 -14.17 -18.95 -6.79
CA LEU A 151 -13.87 -19.75 -7.98
C LEU A 151 -14.82 -20.96 -8.09
N GLU A 152 -15.12 -21.65 -6.99
CA GLU A 152 -16.14 -22.71 -6.96
C GLU A 152 -17.56 -22.18 -7.21
N ASN A 153 -17.84 -20.94 -6.80
CA ASN A 153 -19.13 -20.28 -7.01
C ASN A 153 -19.13 -19.26 -8.17
N MET A 154 -18.18 -19.33 -9.11
CA MET A 154 -17.98 -18.31 -10.15
C MET A 154 -19.26 -18.02 -10.97
N HIS A 155 -20.04 -19.07 -11.28
CA HIS A 155 -21.32 -18.91 -12.00
C HIS A 155 -22.40 -18.19 -11.20
N ARG A 156 -22.33 -18.22 -9.86
CA ARG A 156 -23.27 -17.56 -8.96
C ARG A 156 -22.86 -16.11 -8.69
N ILE A 157 -21.56 -15.87 -8.52
CA ILE A 157 -21.01 -14.54 -8.22
C ILE A 157 -21.03 -13.61 -9.44
N GLN A 158 -20.85 -14.12 -10.67
CA GLN A 158 -21.07 -13.32 -11.88
C GLN A 158 -22.49 -12.74 -11.95
N ARG A 159 -23.49 -13.50 -11.48
CA ARG A 159 -24.89 -13.07 -11.46
C ARG A 159 -25.10 -11.94 -10.44
N TYR A 160 -24.66 -12.12 -9.20
CA TYR A 160 -24.81 -11.10 -8.15
C TYR A 160 -23.91 -9.87 -8.36
N GLY A 161 -22.71 -10.04 -8.91
CA GLY A 161 -21.80 -8.95 -9.26
C GLY A 161 -22.38 -8.02 -10.32
N LEU A 162 -23.15 -8.55 -11.28
CA LEU A 162 -23.89 -7.74 -12.26
C LEU A 162 -25.03 -6.96 -11.60
N PHE A 163 -25.79 -7.59 -10.70
CA PHE A 163 -26.91 -6.96 -9.99
C PHE A 163 -26.50 -5.89 -8.97
N VAL A 164 -25.29 -5.95 -8.41
CA VAL A 164 -24.77 -4.95 -7.47
C VAL A 164 -23.88 -3.92 -8.17
N GLY A 165 -23.04 -4.35 -9.10
CA GLY A 165 -22.11 -3.48 -9.82
C GLY A 165 -22.80 -2.53 -10.79
N ALA A 166 -23.86 -2.97 -11.49
CA ALA A 166 -24.60 -2.12 -12.42
C ALA A 166 -25.28 -0.92 -11.73
N PRO A 167 -26.04 -1.06 -10.63
CA PRO A 167 -26.63 0.08 -9.96
C PRO A 167 -25.57 1.03 -9.35
N ILE A 168 -24.45 0.51 -8.84
CA ILE A 168 -23.36 1.37 -8.35
C ILE A 168 -22.75 2.18 -9.50
N ALA A 169 -22.49 1.56 -10.66
CA ALA A 169 -21.98 2.25 -11.84
C ALA A 169 -22.96 3.31 -12.37
N VAL A 170 -24.27 3.01 -12.35
CA VAL A 170 -25.33 3.96 -12.73
C VAL A 170 -25.41 5.12 -11.75
N CYS A 171 -25.34 4.87 -10.44
CA CYS A 171 -25.31 5.91 -9.41
C CYS A 171 -24.08 6.81 -9.57
N VAL A 172 -22.89 6.24 -9.78
CA VAL A 172 -21.66 7.00 -10.01
C VAL A 172 -21.76 7.84 -11.28
N TRP A 173 -22.29 7.29 -12.37
CA TRP A 173 -22.50 8.03 -13.62
C TRP A 173 -23.53 9.16 -13.47
N ALA A 174 -24.63 8.92 -12.75
CA ALA A 174 -25.65 9.92 -12.48
C ALA A 174 -25.11 11.08 -11.64
N VAL A 175 -24.36 10.78 -10.57
CA VAL A 175 -23.68 11.79 -9.74
C VAL A 175 -22.65 12.56 -10.57
N TYR A 176 -21.86 11.88 -11.40
CA TYR A 176 -20.90 12.52 -12.30
C TYR A 176 -21.58 13.47 -13.30
N LYS A 177 -22.72 13.06 -13.88
CA LYS A 177 -23.50 13.92 -14.79
C LYS A 177 -24.08 15.13 -14.09
N VAL A 178 -24.62 14.97 -12.88
CA VAL A 178 -25.17 16.08 -12.08
C VAL A 178 -24.06 17.05 -11.70
N TYR A 179 -22.90 16.54 -11.30
CA TYR A 179 -21.72 17.34 -10.97
C TYR A 179 -21.22 18.16 -12.17
N LEU A 180 -21.16 17.57 -13.36
CA LEU A 180 -20.78 18.28 -14.58
C LEU A 180 -21.80 19.33 -15.04
N LYS A 181 -23.09 19.11 -14.77
CA LYS A 181 -24.14 20.08 -15.11
C LYS A 181 -24.05 21.33 -14.22
N HIS A 182 -23.71 21.16 -12.94
CA HIS A 182 -23.63 22.25 -11.97
C HIS A 182 -22.35 23.11 -12.07
N TYR A 183 -21.35 22.68 -12.87
CA TYR A 183 -20.10 23.42 -13.09
C TYR A 183 -20.05 24.16 -14.44
N ARG A 184 -21.13 24.04 -15.24
CA ARG A 184 -21.23 24.60 -16.59
C ARG A 184 -22.26 25.74 -16.69
N ASP A 185 -22.94 26.05 -15.59
CA ASP A 185 -23.78 27.24 -15.37
C ASP A 185 -22.98 28.26 -14.54
#